data_AF-A0A1M2VGU4-F1
#
_entry.id   AF-A0A1M2VGU4-F1
#
_cell.length_a   1.000
_cell.length_b   1.000
_cell.length_c   1.000
_cell.angle_alpha   90.00
_cell.angle_beta   90.00
_cell.angle_gamma   90.00
#
_symmetry.space_group_name_H-M   'P 1'
#
loop_
_entity.id
_entity.type
_entity.pdbx_description
1 polymer ?
#
loop_
_entity_poly.entity_id
_entity_poly.type
_entity_poly.pdbx_seq_one_letter_code
_entity_poly.pdbx_strand_id
1 'polypeptide(L)'
;MPVDVECPPPGLELPPSSRSPSPANTASPIDTDVEIPAEDAVNSEATNPVHLDDLLHLEPTIFQEDLTLYSLDGVEPLETFIPDALLPDDLLVHDSFNITGTCDPAHPSIPVHYARVFPTSPDNITGRRTPYSARDPNKPVLVAHLYLRNTNRLGAGSHSTVYRAPLELRLDPASQERSRVSVVVKTARNECGAHEMLQREAQMYNVFPRRFMEESDGDIDEHAMVSAHADDGAHSDAPEPPAAAAEPVGKRQHAPIFTMVGLTLSEEGAGGSKRLPPIVPKFFGHYVLLERDYGNTMFRYPLCAAETPHAPLNGPRPSC
;
A
#
# COMPACT_ATOMS: atom_id res chain seq x y z
N MET A 1 9.56 -24.78 38.72
CA MET A 1 8.54 -23.74 38.91
C MET A 1 8.86 -22.64 37.92
N PRO A 2 8.25 -22.63 36.72
CA PRO A 2 8.40 -21.50 35.82
C PRO A 2 7.71 -20.28 36.47
N VAL A 3 8.39 -19.14 36.42
CA VAL A 3 7.92 -17.90 37.02
C VAL A 3 7.04 -17.23 35.98
N ASP A 4 5.74 -17.13 36.26
CA ASP A 4 4.80 -16.36 35.44
C ASP A 4 5.24 -14.89 35.47
N VAL A 5 5.68 -14.39 34.31
CA VAL A 5 5.93 -12.96 34.10
C VAL A 5 4.60 -12.34 33.70
N GLU A 6 3.92 -11.82 34.71
CA GLU A 6 2.65 -11.13 34.61
C GLU A 6 2.89 -9.76 33.94
N CYS A 7 2.47 -9.60 32.69
CA CYS A 7 2.46 -8.30 32.03
C CYS A 7 1.44 -7.38 32.73
N PRO A 8 1.85 -6.18 33.18
CA PRO A 8 0.90 -5.26 33.81
C PRO A 8 -0.12 -4.75 32.78
N PRO A 9 -1.38 -4.49 33.21
CA PRO A 9 -2.42 -3.97 32.33
C PRO A 9 -2.07 -2.57 31.82
N PRO A 10 -2.47 -2.22 30.59
CA PRO A 10 -2.22 -0.89 30.02
C PRO A 10 -2.91 0.19 30.85
N GLY A 11 -2.10 0.96 31.56
CA GLY A 11 -2.52 2.11 32.35
C GLY A 11 -2.89 3.29 31.45
N LEU A 12 -4.01 3.91 31.78
CA LEU A 12 -4.47 5.19 31.24
C LEU A 12 -3.52 6.30 31.73
N GLU A 13 -2.55 6.69 30.91
CA GLU A 13 -1.80 7.93 31.16
C GLU A 13 -2.63 9.15 30.75
N LEU A 14 -2.79 10.07 31.71
CA LEU A 14 -3.38 11.39 31.51
C LEU A 14 -2.48 12.25 30.61
N PRO A 15 -3.04 13.09 29.73
CA PRO A 15 -2.24 13.92 28.82
C PRO A 15 -1.45 14.99 29.61
N PRO A 16 -0.16 15.21 29.31
CA PRO A 16 0.58 16.32 29.87
C PRO A 16 0.08 17.67 29.30
N SER A 17 -0.10 18.62 30.22
CA SER A 17 -0.54 19.98 29.96
C SER A 17 0.25 20.69 28.87
N SER A 18 -0.46 21.25 27.90
CA SER A 18 0.05 22.11 26.84
C SER A 18 0.80 23.32 27.40
N ARG A 19 2.08 23.48 27.02
CA ARG A 19 2.75 24.78 26.99
C ARG A 19 3.28 25.03 25.59
N SER A 20 2.66 25.97 24.88
CA SER A 20 3.20 26.57 23.67
C SER A 20 4.37 27.49 24.00
N PRO A 21 5.47 27.40 23.24
CA PRO A 21 6.32 28.54 22.97
C PRO A 21 6.30 28.84 21.47
N SER A 22 5.83 30.03 21.11
CA SER A 22 6.18 30.66 19.84
C SER A 22 7.67 31.01 19.84
N PRO A 23 8.36 30.86 18.70
CA PRO A 23 9.44 31.77 18.38
C PRO A 23 9.19 32.47 17.05
N ALA A 24 9.18 33.80 17.11
CA ALA A 24 9.43 34.67 15.98
C ALA A 24 10.91 34.52 15.60
N ASN A 25 11.20 34.21 14.34
CA ASN A 25 12.55 34.34 13.80
C ASN A 25 12.51 35.20 12.53
N THR A 26 13.08 36.38 12.70
CA THR A 26 13.50 37.37 11.73
C THR A 26 14.47 36.76 10.73
N ALA A 27 14.15 36.87 9.43
CA ALA A 27 15.07 36.53 8.34
C ALA A 27 16.07 37.68 8.15
N SER A 28 17.36 37.38 8.24
CA SER A 28 18.44 38.25 7.76
C SER A 28 18.92 37.72 6.39
N PRO A 29 19.16 38.60 5.39
CA PRO A 29 19.74 38.22 4.12
C PRO A 29 21.27 38.03 4.29
N ILE A 30 21.77 36.86 3.91
CA ILE A 30 23.21 36.60 3.79
C ILE A 30 23.56 36.75 2.32
N ASP A 31 24.34 37.78 2.04
CA ASP A 31 25.00 38.04 0.77
C ASP A 31 26.39 37.38 0.84
N THR A 32 26.64 36.40 -0.03
CA THR A 32 27.96 35.77 -0.15
C THR A 32 28.31 35.65 -1.63
N ASP A 33 29.08 36.62 -2.09
CA ASP A 33 29.94 36.51 -3.27
C ASP A 33 30.97 35.40 -3.00
N VAL A 34 30.85 34.29 -3.73
CA VAL A 34 31.83 33.20 -3.74
C VAL A 34 32.77 33.42 -4.92
N GLU A 35 33.98 33.87 -4.59
CA GLU A 35 35.12 33.98 -5.49
C GLU A 35 35.64 32.57 -5.84
N ILE A 36 35.67 32.24 -7.13
CA ILE A 36 36.14 30.94 -7.66
C ILE A 36 37.69 30.96 -7.66
N PRO A 37 38.38 30.12 -6.87
CA PRO A 37 39.83 30.03 -6.92
C PRO A 37 40.26 29.29 -8.19
N ALA A 38 41.23 29.86 -8.87
CA ALA A 38 41.88 29.27 -10.03
C ALA A 38 42.62 27.97 -9.67
N GLU A 39 42.65 27.08 -10.64
CA GLU A 39 43.10 25.70 -10.53
C GLU A 39 44.63 25.65 -10.48
N ASP A 40 45.20 25.35 -9.31
CA ASP A 40 46.63 25.08 -9.14
C ASP A 40 46.91 23.57 -9.09
N ALA A 41 48.06 23.24 -9.67
CA ALA A 41 48.49 21.92 -10.09
C ALA A 41 48.46 20.83 -9.01
N VAL A 42 47.89 19.68 -9.40
CA VAL A 42 47.79 18.45 -8.61
C VAL A 42 49.18 17.86 -8.37
N ASN A 43 49.70 18.06 -7.15
CA ASN A 43 50.80 17.27 -6.62
C ASN A 43 50.32 15.85 -6.33
N SER A 44 51.00 14.87 -6.95
CA SER A 44 50.77 13.44 -6.72
C SER A 44 51.42 13.04 -5.40
N GLU A 45 50.72 13.22 -4.28
CA GLU A 45 51.22 12.89 -2.95
C GLU A 45 50.46 11.70 -2.35
N ALA A 46 51.25 10.63 -2.11
CA ALA A 46 51.01 9.43 -1.31
C ALA A 46 49.56 9.10 -0.87
N THR A 47 48.99 8.10 -1.54
CA THR A 47 47.80 7.36 -1.13
C THR A 47 48.04 6.70 0.24
N ASN A 48 47.59 7.33 1.32
CA ASN A 48 47.49 6.66 2.62
C ASN A 48 46.44 5.54 2.49
N PRO A 49 46.78 4.28 2.84
CA PRO A 49 45.82 3.19 2.81
C PRO A 49 44.72 3.49 3.81
N VAL A 50 43.52 3.79 3.31
CA VAL A 50 42.32 3.95 4.12
C VAL A 50 42.07 2.63 4.84
N HIS A 51 42.28 2.63 6.16
CA HIS A 51 42.11 1.47 7.02
C HIS A 51 40.61 1.19 7.14
N LEU A 52 40.12 0.14 6.48
CA LEU A 52 38.69 -0.22 6.40
C LEU A 52 38.02 -0.40 7.78
N ASP A 53 38.79 -0.66 8.84
CA ASP A 53 38.25 -0.80 10.20
C ASP A 53 37.78 0.53 10.82
N ASP A 54 38.23 1.70 10.33
CA ASP A 54 37.71 3.01 10.78
C ASP A 54 36.37 3.37 10.13
N LEU A 55 35.99 2.72 9.02
CA LEU A 55 34.66 2.88 8.41
C LEU A 55 33.56 2.06 9.12
N LEU A 56 33.94 1.11 9.97
CA LEU A 56 33.01 0.29 10.75
C LEU A 56 32.69 0.86 12.14
N HIS A 57 33.33 1.98 12.52
CA HIS A 57 33.08 2.69 13.77
C HIS A 57 32.18 3.94 13.59
N LEU A 58 31.48 4.07 12.46
CA LEU A 58 30.34 4.98 12.36
C LEU A 58 29.29 4.50 13.38
N GLU A 59 29.23 5.19 14.51
CA GLU A 59 28.28 4.87 15.57
C GLU A 59 26.86 4.73 15.00
N PRO A 60 26.10 3.70 15.38
CA PRO A 60 24.77 3.39 14.83
C PRO A 60 23.68 4.43 15.16
N THR A 61 24.06 5.61 15.64
CA THR A 61 23.20 6.76 15.98
C THR A 61 22.49 7.37 14.77
N ILE A 62 22.84 6.97 13.54
CA ILE A 62 22.25 7.49 12.28
C ILE A 62 20.81 6.98 12.06
N PHE A 63 20.37 5.94 12.76
CA PHE A 63 19.03 5.35 12.58
C PHE A 63 18.05 5.72 13.70
N GLN A 64 18.12 6.94 14.23
CA GLN A 64 17.05 7.40 15.10
C GLN A 64 15.77 7.54 14.27
N GLU A 65 14.83 6.61 14.49
CA GLU A 65 13.54 6.65 13.80
C GLU A 65 12.79 7.93 14.13
N ASP A 66 12.51 8.72 13.11
CA ASP A 66 11.66 9.89 13.24
C ASP A 66 10.19 9.44 13.39
N LEU A 67 9.72 9.44 14.63
CA LEU A 67 8.34 9.06 14.98
C LEU A 67 7.29 9.95 14.31
N THR A 68 7.66 11.15 13.85
CA THR A 68 6.75 12.04 13.13
C THR A 68 6.35 11.44 11.78
N LEU A 69 7.16 10.57 11.18
CA LEU A 69 6.85 9.86 9.93
C LEU A 69 5.66 8.88 10.06
N TYR A 70 5.37 8.44 11.28
CA TYR A 70 4.24 7.56 11.56
C TYR A 70 2.98 8.32 12.02
N SER A 71 3.11 9.63 12.30
CA SER A 71 1.97 10.46 12.70
C SER A 71 1.02 10.69 11.52
N LEU A 72 -0.27 10.72 11.85
CA LEU A 72 -1.36 11.08 10.93
C LEU A 72 -1.76 12.56 11.06
N ASP A 73 -1.17 13.30 12.01
CA ASP A 73 -1.48 14.71 12.23
C ASP A 73 -1.10 15.54 11.00
N GLY A 74 -2.08 16.25 10.44
CA GLY A 74 -1.90 17.06 9.22
C GLY A 74 -1.70 16.24 7.94
N VAL A 75 -1.92 14.91 7.97
CA VAL A 75 -1.83 14.06 6.78
C VAL A 75 -3.23 13.83 6.19
N GLU A 76 -3.49 14.48 5.06
CA GLU A 76 -4.76 14.37 4.35
C GLU A 76 -5.01 12.95 3.82
N PRO A 77 -6.28 12.48 3.78
CA PRO A 77 -6.62 11.22 3.13
C PRO A 77 -6.38 11.29 1.62
N LEU A 78 -6.02 10.16 1.01
CA LEU A 78 -5.97 10.07 -0.44
C LEU A 78 -7.40 10.11 -1.01
N GLU A 79 -7.79 11.26 -1.54
CA GLU A 79 -9.14 11.50 -2.07
C GLU A 79 -9.29 11.19 -3.57
N THR A 80 -8.20 11.15 -4.32
CA THR A 80 -8.22 10.92 -5.76
C THR A 80 -7.48 9.65 -6.12
N PHE A 81 -7.85 9.05 -7.25
CA PHE A 81 -7.13 7.91 -7.79
C PHE A 81 -5.72 8.31 -8.20
N ILE A 82 -4.75 7.44 -7.90
CA ILE A 82 -3.38 7.61 -8.41
C ILE A 82 -3.37 7.11 -9.88
N PRO A 83 -2.94 7.92 -10.84
CA PRO A 83 -2.77 7.49 -12.22
C PRO A 83 -1.85 6.26 -12.33
N ASP A 84 -2.15 5.34 -13.23
CA ASP A 84 -1.39 4.08 -13.34
C ASP A 84 0.11 4.29 -13.56
N ALA A 85 0.47 5.36 -14.28
CA ALA A 85 1.84 5.76 -14.55
C ALA A 85 2.60 6.30 -13.32
N LEU A 86 1.90 6.58 -12.23
CA LEU A 86 2.45 7.12 -10.98
C LEU A 86 2.33 6.13 -9.80
N LEU A 87 1.75 4.95 -10.04
CA LEU A 87 1.69 3.90 -9.04
C LEU A 87 3.10 3.35 -8.78
N PRO A 88 3.49 3.11 -7.52
CA PRO A 88 4.82 2.67 -7.20
C PRO A 88 5.09 1.24 -7.71
N ASP A 89 6.29 1.04 -8.26
CA ASP A 89 6.83 -0.26 -8.61
C ASP A 89 7.34 -1.01 -7.36
N ASP A 90 7.89 -0.24 -6.41
CA ASP A 90 8.47 -0.69 -5.17
C ASP A 90 7.81 0.01 -3.98
N LEU A 91 7.43 -0.77 -2.96
CA LEU A 91 6.84 -0.30 -1.72
C LEU A 91 7.74 -0.69 -0.56
N LEU A 92 8.30 0.31 0.11
CA LEU A 92 9.12 0.15 1.31
C LEU A 92 8.24 0.36 2.54
N VAL A 93 7.99 -0.72 3.27
CA VAL A 93 7.10 -0.72 4.44
C VAL A 93 7.95 -0.62 5.70
N HIS A 94 7.89 0.52 6.38
CA HIS A 94 8.48 0.75 7.69
C HIS A 94 7.54 0.17 8.75
N ASP A 95 7.96 -0.92 9.37
CA ASP A 95 7.13 -1.72 10.28
C ASP A 95 7.91 -2.08 11.56
N SER A 96 8.22 -1.06 12.36
CA SER A 96 8.98 -1.20 13.60
C SER A 96 8.25 -2.03 14.67
N PHE A 97 6.96 -2.28 14.50
CA PHE A 97 6.13 -3.09 15.41
C PHE A 97 5.87 -4.50 14.87
N ASN A 98 6.49 -4.89 13.76
CA ASN A 98 6.33 -6.19 13.11
C ASN A 98 4.85 -6.57 12.87
N ILE A 99 4.02 -5.60 12.50
CA ILE A 99 2.60 -5.75 12.18
C ILE A 99 2.40 -6.73 11.02
N THR A 100 3.32 -6.74 10.06
CA THR A 100 3.33 -7.64 8.90
C THR A 100 3.87 -9.03 9.23
N GLY A 101 4.53 -9.21 10.37
CA GLY A 101 5.21 -10.46 10.72
C GLY A 101 6.46 -10.74 9.88
N THR A 102 6.95 -9.76 9.12
CA THR A 102 8.07 -9.91 8.16
C THR A 102 9.30 -9.10 8.53
N CYS A 103 9.25 -8.35 9.64
CA CYS A 103 10.35 -7.51 10.09
C CYS A 103 11.48 -8.38 10.69
N ASP A 104 12.72 -8.01 10.41
CA ASP A 104 13.90 -8.65 11.03
C ASP A 104 14.03 -8.14 12.47
N PRO A 105 13.89 -9.02 13.49
CA PRO A 105 13.98 -8.59 14.88
C PRO A 105 15.37 -8.03 15.25
N ALA A 106 16.42 -8.39 14.51
CA ALA A 106 17.76 -7.82 14.72
C ALA A 106 17.88 -6.39 14.17
N HIS A 107 17.07 -6.03 13.18
CA HIS A 107 17.15 -4.75 12.47
C HIS A 107 15.76 -4.16 12.18
N PRO A 108 15.00 -3.76 13.23
CA PRO A 108 13.61 -3.34 13.08
C PRO A 108 13.42 -2.05 12.29
N SER A 109 14.49 -1.24 12.17
CA SER A 109 14.50 0.02 11.42
C SER A 109 14.66 -0.16 9.90
N ILE A 110 15.04 -1.35 9.43
CA ILE A 110 15.22 -1.57 8.00
C ILE A 110 13.85 -1.93 7.40
N PRO A 111 13.33 -1.13 6.45
CA PRO A 111 12.01 -1.38 5.88
C PRO A 111 11.93 -2.73 5.17
N VAL A 112 10.72 -3.26 5.14
CA VAL A 112 10.36 -4.46 4.39
C VAL A 112 10.07 -4.05 2.94
N HIS A 113 10.72 -4.70 1.98
CA HIS A 113 10.61 -4.35 0.58
C HIS A 113 9.59 -5.23 -0.13
N TYR A 114 8.59 -4.61 -0.73
CA TYR A 114 7.61 -5.27 -1.60
C TYR A 114 7.71 -4.73 -3.03
N ALA A 115 7.48 -5.59 -4.02
CA ALA A 115 7.37 -5.19 -5.42
C ALA A 115 5.97 -5.38 -5.97
N ARG A 116 5.54 -4.47 -6.84
CA ARG A 116 4.24 -4.57 -7.52
C ARG A 116 4.22 -5.73 -8.50
N VAL A 117 3.12 -6.47 -8.51
CA VAL A 117 2.80 -7.53 -9.47
C VAL A 117 1.79 -6.98 -10.47
N PHE A 118 2.19 -6.93 -11.74
CA PHE A 118 1.32 -6.51 -12.82
C PHE A 118 0.40 -7.66 -13.25
N PRO A 119 -0.89 -7.39 -13.55
CA PRO A 119 -1.76 -8.40 -14.12
C PRO A 119 -1.16 -8.91 -15.43
N THR A 120 -1.02 -10.23 -15.53
CA THR A 120 -0.50 -10.91 -16.73
C THR A 120 -1.62 -11.11 -17.73
N SER A 121 -1.33 -10.92 -19.02
CA SER A 121 -2.17 -11.50 -20.07
C SER A 121 -2.17 -13.04 -19.95
N PRO A 122 -3.29 -13.72 -20.24
CA PRO A 122 -3.44 -15.16 -20.08
C PRO A 122 -2.48 -15.99 -20.96
N ASP A 123 -1.81 -15.38 -21.94
CA ASP A 123 -0.95 -16.07 -22.90
C ASP A 123 0.46 -16.40 -22.38
N ASN A 124 0.82 -15.99 -21.15
CA ASN A 124 2.18 -16.15 -20.60
C ASN A 124 2.25 -17.01 -19.32
N ILE A 125 1.60 -18.16 -19.32
CA ILE A 125 1.49 -19.05 -18.14
C ILE A 125 2.76 -19.89 -17.90
N THR A 126 3.63 -20.08 -18.91
CA THR A 126 4.74 -21.04 -18.84
C THR A 126 6.06 -20.47 -18.31
N GLY A 127 6.18 -19.16 -18.14
CA GLY A 127 7.40 -18.51 -17.64
C GLY A 127 7.36 -18.27 -16.13
N ARG A 128 8.39 -18.70 -15.40
CA ARG A 128 8.67 -18.29 -14.02
C ARG A 128 8.96 -16.79 -14.00
N ARG A 129 7.92 -15.96 -13.95
CA ARG A 129 8.05 -14.50 -13.97
C ARG A 129 8.39 -13.97 -12.59
N THR A 130 9.40 -13.11 -12.54
CA THR A 130 9.73 -12.31 -11.37
C THR A 130 8.88 -11.02 -11.40
N PRO A 131 8.60 -10.38 -10.26
CA PRO A 131 7.89 -9.09 -10.24
C PRO A 131 8.60 -8.00 -11.08
N TYR A 132 9.91 -8.14 -11.31
CA TYR A 132 10.69 -7.26 -12.17
C TYR A 132 10.50 -7.49 -13.67
N SER A 133 10.05 -8.67 -14.08
CA SER A 133 9.96 -9.04 -15.50
C SER A 133 8.94 -8.20 -16.28
N ALA A 134 8.00 -7.57 -15.58
CA ALA A 134 6.98 -6.69 -16.17
C ALA A 134 7.37 -5.21 -16.14
N ARG A 135 8.50 -4.84 -15.51
CA ARG A 135 8.97 -3.46 -15.47
C ARG A 135 9.53 -3.06 -16.83
N ASP A 136 9.23 -1.84 -17.25
CA ASP A 136 9.91 -1.22 -18.40
C ASP A 136 11.31 -0.80 -17.96
N PRO A 137 12.39 -1.40 -18.50
CA PRO A 137 13.75 -1.06 -18.10
C PRO A 137 14.15 0.38 -18.46
N ASN A 138 13.38 1.06 -19.31
CA ASN A 138 13.64 2.44 -19.72
C ASN A 138 12.94 3.47 -18.80
N LYS A 139 12.10 3.02 -17.87
CA LYS A 139 11.41 3.91 -16.93
C LYS A 139 12.11 3.90 -15.57
N PRO A 140 12.19 5.07 -14.89
CA PRO A 140 12.68 5.11 -13.53
C PRO A 140 11.74 4.32 -12.63
N VAL A 141 12.32 3.56 -11.69
CA VAL A 141 11.56 2.80 -10.69
C VAL A 141 10.87 3.78 -9.74
N LEU A 142 9.55 3.67 -9.63
CA LEU A 142 8.78 4.47 -8.69
C LEU A 142 8.76 3.80 -7.32
N VAL A 143 9.29 4.48 -6.32
CA VAL A 143 9.37 3.98 -4.93
C VAL A 143 8.43 4.78 -4.05
N ALA A 144 7.61 4.08 -3.27
CA ALA A 144 6.80 4.65 -2.21
C ALA A 144 7.21 4.11 -0.84
N HIS A 145 6.99 4.90 0.20
CA HIS A 145 7.25 4.52 1.59
C HIS A 145 5.94 4.50 2.38
N LEU A 146 5.69 3.40 3.10
CA LEU A 146 4.51 3.20 3.92
C LEU A 146 4.93 3.07 5.38
N TYR A 147 4.31 3.83 6.27
CA TYR A 147 4.69 3.89 7.68
C TYR A 147 3.61 3.24 8.56
N LEU A 148 3.84 2.00 8.97
CA LEU A 148 2.88 1.23 9.77
C LEU A 148 3.13 1.42 11.27
N ARG A 149 2.05 1.70 12.01
CA ARG A 149 2.10 1.85 13.46
C ARG A 149 0.88 1.22 14.12
N ASN A 150 1.11 0.52 15.23
CA ASN A 150 0.04 -0.23 15.91
C ASN A 150 -1.05 0.70 16.48
N THR A 151 -0.69 1.93 16.87
CA THR A 151 -1.63 2.95 17.35
C THR A 151 -2.60 3.43 16.28
N ASN A 152 -2.30 3.22 14.99
CA ASN A 152 -3.15 3.67 13.89
C ASN A 152 -4.10 2.57 13.39
N ARG A 153 -4.38 1.57 14.23
CA ARG A 153 -5.31 0.47 13.91
C ARG A 153 -6.75 1.00 13.86
N LEU A 154 -7.43 0.72 12.75
CA LEU A 154 -8.84 1.05 12.54
C LEU A 154 -9.78 -0.08 12.98
N GLY A 155 -9.35 -1.33 12.85
CA GLY A 155 -10.19 -2.48 13.21
C GLY A 155 -9.54 -3.83 12.91
N ALA A 156 -10.26 -4.91 13.17
CA ALA A 156 -9.89 -6.25 12.73
C ALA A 156 -11.12 -7.00 12.20
N GLY A 157 -10.89 -7.75 11.13
CA GLY A 157 -11.81 -8.75 10.62
C GLY A 157 -11.32 -10.16 10.93
N SER A 158 -11.98 -11.16 10.35
CA SER A 158 -11.63 -12.57 10.57
C SER A 158 -10.18 -12.86 10.20
N HIS A 159 -9.73 -12.44 9.02
CA HIS A 159 -8.42 -12.80 8.46
C HIS A 159 -7.47 -11.62 8.29
N SER A 160 -7.89 -10.42 8.68
CA SER A 160 -7.10 -9.21 8.47
C SER A 160 -7.24 -8.22 9.60
N THR A 161 -6.23 -7.36 9.72
CA THR A 161 -6.26 -6.18 10.55
C THR A 161 -6.16 -4.96 9.65
N VAL A 162 -6.90 -3.90 9.97
CA VAL A 162 -6.97 -2.69 9.15
C VAL A 162 -6.28 -1.55 9.90
N TYR A 163 -5.40 -0.84 9.21
CA TYR A 163 -4.65 0.30 9.71
C TYR A 163 -4.86 1.52 8.83
N ARG A 164 -4.75 2.71 9.42
CA ARG A 164 -4.52 3.94 8.68
C ARG A 164 -3.03 4.25 8.73
N ALA A 165 -2.41 4.60 7.61
CA ALA A 165 -0.97 4.78 7.56
C ALA A 165 -0.61 5.95 6.64
N PRO A 166 0.42 6.74 7.00
CA PRO A 166 1.06 7.65 6.05
C PRO A 166 1.72 6.86 4.90
N LEU A 167 1.49 7.34 3.69
CA LEU A 167 2.12 6.89 2.46
C LEU A 167 2.81 8.10 1.82
N GLU A 168 4.11 7.98 1.60
CA GLU A 168 4.93 8.95 0.88
C GLU A 168 5.23 8.43 -0.52
N LEU A 169 4.87 9.20 -1.53
CA LEU A 169 5.08 8.88 -2.94
C LEU A 169 5.17 10.14 -3.80
N ARG A 170 5.65 10.01 -5.04
CA ARG A 170 5.65 11.13 -6.00
C ARG A 170 4.36 11.14 -6.80
N LEU A 171 3.52 12.15 -6.60
CA LEU A 171 2.26 12.33 -7.33
C LEU A 171 2.38 13.27 -8.53
N ASP A 172 3.48 14.01 -8.62
CA ASP A 172 3.80 14.84 -9.78
C ASP A 172 5.09 14.32 -10.43
N PRO A 173 5.06 13.84 -11.68
CA PRO A 173 6.26 13.38 -12.37
C PRO A 173 7.26 14.53 -12.64
N ALA A 174 6.80 15.78 -12.72
CA ALA A 174 7.66 16.94 -12.93
C ALA A 174 8.34 17.42 -11.64
N SER A 175 7.72 17.21 -10.48
CA SER A 175 8.28 17.59 -9.18
C SER A 175 9.17 16.50 -8.60
N GLN A 176 10.27 16.89 -7.96
CA GLN A 176 11.08 15.99 -7.12
C GLN A 176 10.49 15.79 -5.73
N GLU A 177 9.52 16.61 -5.35
CA GLU A 177 8.90 16.55 -4.03
C GLU A 177 8.04 15.28 -3.88
N ARG A 178 8.09 14.71 -2.68
CA ARG A 178 7.23 13.59 -2.29
C ARG A 178 5.98 14.14 -1.62
N SER A 179 4.83 13.71 -2.11
CA SER A 179 3.56 13.96 -1.45
C SER A 179 3.35 12.93 -0.35
N ARG A 180 2.78 13.37 0.76
CA ARG A 180 2.42 12.51 1.89
C ARG A 180 0.91 12.51 2.06
N VAL A 181 0.32 11.33 1.99
CA VAL A 181 -1.13 11.11 2.09
C VAL A 181 -1.40 9.99 3.08
N SER A 182 -2.62 9.91 3.61
CA SER A 182 -3.03 8.80 4.47
C SER A 182 -3.85 7.79 3.68
N VAL A 183 -3.52 6.51 3.86
CA VAL A 183 -4.16 5.38 3.20
C VAL A 183 -4.65 4.36 4.21
N VAL A 184 -5.56 3.50 3.77
CA VAL A 184 -6.00 2.33 4.53
C VAL A 184 -5.18 1.11 4.09
N VAL A 185 -4.63 0.40 5.05
CA VAL A 185 -3.81 -0.79 4.83
C VAL A 185 -4.47 -1.98 5.50
N LYS A 186 -4.64 -3.08 4.76
CA LYS A 186 -5.06 -4.37 5.32
C LYS A 186 -3.84 -5.26 5.44
N THR A 187 -3.58 -5.80 6.62
CA THR A 187 -2.53 -6.79 6.85
C THR A 187 -3.14 -8.13 7.22
N ALA A 188 -2.48 -9.22 6.86
CA ALA A 188 -2.93 -10.56 7.20
C ALA A 188 -2.73 -10.79 8.69
N ARG A 189 -3.64 -11.54 9.32
CA ARG A 189 -3.38 -12.10 10.65
C ARG A 189 -2.46 -13.31 10.55
N ASN A 190 -1.86 -13.70 11.67
CA ASN A 190 -1.02 -14.90 11.79
C ASN A 190 -1.87 -16.20 11.82
N GLU A 191 -2.94 -16.24 11.03
CA GLU A 191 -3.85 -17.37 10.91
C GLU A 191 -3.62 -18.11 9.58
N CYS A 192 -3.92 -19.41 9.58
CA CYS A 192 -3.82 -20.20 8.37
C CYS A 192 -4.78 -19.70 7.29
N GLY A 193 -4.25 -19.47 6.08
CA GLY A 193 -5.03 -18.98 4.93
C GLY A 193 -5.28 -17.47 4.91
N ALA A 194 -4.94 -16.71 5.97
CA ALA A 194 -5.18 -15.27 6.00
C ALA A 194 -4.44 -14.50 4.87
N HIS A 195 -3.17 -14.88 4.64
CA HIS A 195 -2.36 -14.33 3.55
C HIS A 195 -2.95 -14.67 2.17
N GLU A 196 -3.40 -15.92 1.97
CA GLU A 196 -4.01 -16.35 0.72
C GLU A 196 -5.33 -15.59 0.46
N MET A 197 -6.14 -15.38 1.50
CA MET A 197 -7.38 -14.63 1.40
C MET A 197 -7.15 -13.16 1.00
N LEU A 198 -6.20 -12.47 1.65
CA LEU A 198 -5.83 -11.11 1.26
C LEU A 198 -5.21 -11.04 -0.13
N GLN A 199 -4.44 -12.06 -0.53
CA GLN A 199 -3.89 -12.14 -1.88
C GLN A 199 -5.01 -12.25 -2.93
N ARG A 200 -5.99 -13.14 -2.71
CA ARG A 200 -7.15 -13.26 -3.61
C ARG A 200 -7.95 -11.96 -3.67
N GLU A 201 -8.14 -11.30 -2.53
CA GLU A 201 -8.76 -9.97 -2.47
C GLU A 201 -7.99 -8.94 -3.31
N ALA A 202 -6.65 -8.86 -3.16
CA ALA A 202 -5.81 -7.96 -3.93
C ALA A 202 -5.83 -8.27 -5.43
N GLN A 203 -5.82 -9.55 -5.81
CA GLN A 203 -5.95 -9.97 -7.21
C GLN A 203 -7.29 -9.55 -7.81
N MET A 204 -8.39 -9.68 -7.04
CA MET A 204 -9.71 -9.26 -7.48
C MET A 204 -9.78 -7.75 -7.74
N TYR A 205 -9.23 -6.92 -6.86
CA TYR A 205 -9.16 -5.48 -7.13
C TYR A 205 -8.28 -5.17 -8.33
N ASN A 206 -7.16 -5.88 -8.50
CA ASN A 206 -6.24 -5.69 -9.62
C ASN A 206 -6.88 -5.93 -11.00
N VAL A 207 -7.92 -6.77 -11.08
CA VAL A 207 -8.67 -7.03 -12.33
C VAL A 207 -9.98 -6.24 -12.43
N PHE A 208 -10.38 -5.55 -11.37
CA PHE A 208 -11.64 -4.83 -11.34
C PHE A 208 -11.59 -3.61 -12.27
N PRO A 209 -12.59 -3.38 -13.15
CA PRO A 209 -12.50 -2.28 -14.11
C PRO A 209 -12.50 -0.92 -13.41
N ARG A 210 -11.44 -0.16 -13.62
CA ARG A 210 -11.18 1.15 -12.98
C ARG A 210 -12.33 2.16 -13.14
N ARG A 211 -13.04 2.14 -14.27
CA ARG A 211 -14.23 2.98 -14.53
C ARG A 211 -15.39 2.79 -13.54
N PHE A 212 -15.43 1.67 -12.82
CA PHE A 212 -16.43 1.43 -11.76
C PHE A 212 -15.92 1.84 -10.38
N MET A 213 -14.63 2.18 -10.28
CA MET A 213 -14.00 2.62 -9.03
C MET A 213 -13.93 4.13 -8.98
N GLU A 214 -13.71 4.77 -10.12
CA GLU A 214 -13.82 6.21 -10.28
C GLU A 214 -15.31 6.56 -10.20
N GLU A 215 -15.73 7.14 -9.06
CA GLU A 215 -16.96 7.92 -8.98
C GLU A 215 -16.81 9.01 -10.05
N SER A 216 -17.34 8.73 -11.23
CA SER A 216 -17.56 9.78 -12.19
C SER A 216 -18.62 10.63 -11.53
N ASP A 217 -18.22 11.76 -10.96
CA ASP A 217 -19.07 12.93 -10.76
C ASP A 217 -19.50 13.37 -12.17
N GLY A 218 -20.25 12.50 -12.86
CA GLY A 218 -21.13 12.94 -13.90
C GLY A 218 -22.10 13.82 -13.14
N ASP A 219 -21.81 15.11 -13.16
CA ASP A 219 -22.85 16.12 -13.17
C ASP A 219 -23.85 15.61 -14.21
N ILE A 220 -24.83 14.83 -13.76
CA ILE A 220 -26.02 14.54 -14.52
C ILE A 220 -26.59 15.93 -14.67
N ASP A 221 -26.31 16.55 -15.81
CA ASP A 221 -26.81 17.85 -16.15
C ASP A 221 -28.34 17.72 -16.14
N GLU A 222 -28.97 18.00 -14.99
CA GLU A 222 -30.41 17.90 -14.78
C GLU A 222 -31.15 18.79 -15.79
N HIS A 223 -30.46 19.76 -16.39
CA HIS A 223 -30.99 20.60 -17.45
C HIS A 223 -31.07 19.91 -18.83
N ALA A 224 -30.31 18.83 -19.07
CA ALA A 224 -30.38 18.10 -20.34
C ALA A 224 -31.65 17.24 -20.46
N MET A 225 -32.33 16.89 -19.36
CA MET A 225 -33.58 16.11 -19.39
C MET A 225 -34.85 16.95 -19.59
N VAL A 226 -34.79 18.28 -19.53
CA VAL A 226 -35.97 19.15 -19.73
C VAL A 226 -36.15 19.61 -21.19
N SER A 227 -35.17 19.36 -22.06
CA SER A 227 -35.14 19.94 -23.42
C SER A 227 -35.72 19.06 -24.54
N ALA A 228 -36.26 17.87 -24.25
CA ALA A 228 -36.67 16.89 -25.29
C ALA A 228 -38.19 16.87 -25.61
N HIS A 229 -38.96 17.87 -25.19
CA HIS A 229 -40.38 18.01 -25.57
C HIS A 229 -40.61 19.26 -26.44
N ALA A 230 -40.13 19.21 -27.68
CA ALA A 230 -40.77 19.81 -28.86
C ALA A 230 -39.81 19.73 -30.06
N ASP A 231 -39.94 18.69 -30.90
CA ASP A 231 -40.39 18.91 -32.28
C ASP A 231 -40.74 17.58 -32.96
N ASP A 232 -41.99 17.50 -33.38
CA ASP A 232 -42.58 16.48 -34.25
C ASP A 232 -42.19 16.82 -35.69
N GLY A 233 -41.51 15.91 -36.42
CA GLY A 233 -41.09 16.27 -37.78
C GLY A 233 -40.41 15.18 -38.62
N ALA A 234 -41.17 14.14 -38.96
CA ALA A 234 -41.17 13.40 -40.23
C ALA A 234 -39.87 13.27 -41.08
N HIS A 235 -39.38 12.03 -41.22
CA HIS A 235 -39.10 11.29 -42.49
C HIS A 235 -38.19 10.09 -42.21
N SER A 236 -38.70 8.84 -42.23
CA SER A 236 -38.66 7.89 -43.37
C SER A 236 -37.30 7.76 -44.06
N ASP A 237 -36.51 6.74 -43.71
CA ASP A 237 -36.27 5.54 -44.54
C ASP A 237 -35.14 4.69 -43.93
N ALA A 238 -35.51 3.51 -43.42
CA ALA A 238 -34.58 2.54 -42.87
C ALA A 238 -34.18 1.53 -43.96
N PRO A 239 -32.87 1.26 -44.17
CA PRO A 239 -32.44 0.12 -44.95
C PRO A 239 -32.38 -1.14 -44.07
N GLU A 240 -33.00 -2.20 -44.60
CA GLU A 240 -33.07 -3.55 -44.06
C GLU A 240 -31.67 -4.19 -43.93
N PRO A 241 -31.27 -4.70 -42.73
CA PRO A 241 -29.98 -5.36 -42.57
C PRO A 241 -30.03 -6.83 -43.05
N PRO A 242 -28.96 -7.33 -43.71
CA PRO A 242 -28.92 -8.69 -44.24
C PRO A 242 -28.79 -9.76 -43.16
N ALA A 243 -29.37 -10.92 -43.48
CA ALA A 243 -29.50 -12.09 -42.65
C ALA A 243 -28.16 -12.79 -42.30
N ALA A 244 -28.00 -13.03 -40.99
CA ALA A 244 -27.39 -14.17 -40.31
C ALA A 244 -26.26 -14.98 -40.98
N ALA A 245 -25.08 -14.97 -40.34
CA ALA A 245 -24.18 -16.13 -40.29
C ALA A 245 -24.11 -16.63 -38.84
N ALA A 246 -24.38 -17.92 -38.65
CA ALA A 246 -24.45 -18.59 -37.36
C ALA A 246 -23.04 -18.85 -36.80
N GLU A 247 -22.75 -18.30 -35.63
CA GLU A 247 -21.57 -18.63 -34.82
C GLU A 247 -21.86 -19.84 -33.90
N PRO A 248 -20.87 -20.72 -33.66
CA PRO A 248 -21.04 -21.93 -32.88
C PRO A 248 -21.16 -21.65 -31.36
N VAL A 249 -22.06 -22.38 -30.73
CA VAL A 249 -22.31 -22.41 -29.28
C VAL A 249 -21.06 -22.85 -28.53
N GLY A 250 -20.25 -21.87 -28.11
CA GLY A 250 -19.12 -22.03 -27.21
C GLY A 250 -19.58 -22.12 -25.75
N LYS A 251 -19.07 -23.13 -25.04
CA LYS A 251 -19.39 -23.51 -23.66
C LYS A 251 -19.42 -22.30 -22.73
N ARG A 252 -20.57 -22.07 -22.08
CA ARG A 252 -20.72 -21.16 -20.93
C ARG A 252 -19.77 -21.61 -19.83
N GLN A 253 -18.66 -20.90 -19.69
CA GLN A 253 -17.87 -20.94 -18.47
C GLN A 253 -18.70 -20.27 -17.39
N HIS A 254 -18.99 -21.02 -16.33
CA HIS A 254 -19.63 -20.49 -15.14
C HIS A 254 -18.70 -19.44 -14.54
N ALA A 255 -18.99 -18.16 -14.77
CA ALA A 255 -18.38 -17.10 -13.99
C ALA A 255 -18.78 -17.32 -12.52
N PRO A 256 -17.83 -17.34 -11.57
CA PRO A 256 -18.16 -17.45 -10.17
C PRO A 256 -18.98 -16.23 -9.76
N ILE A 257 -20.22 -16.48 -9.32
CA ILE A 257 -21.04 -15.50 -8.62
C ILE A 257 -20.37 -15.28 -7.27
N PHE A 258 -19.68 -14.15 -7.11
CA PHE A 258 -18.91 -13.86 -5.91
C PHE A 258 -19.53 -12.68 -5.16
N THR A 259 -19.93 -12.93 -3.91
CA THR A 259 -20.53 -11.94 -3.02
C THR A 259 -19.40 -11.17 -2.33
N MET A 260 -19.24 -9.89 -2.69
CA MET A 260 -18.31 -9.00 -2.00
C MET A 260 -18.89 -8.70 -0.60
N VAL A 261 -18.26 -9.22 0.45
CA VAL A 261 -18.64 -8.93 1.84
C VAL A 261 -18.14 -7.53 2.18
N GLY A 262 -19.00 -6.53 1.95
CA GLY A 262 -18.75 -5.16 2.40
C GLY A 262 -18.77 -5.07 3.92
N LEU A 263 -17.89 -4.24 4.48
CA LEU A 263 -17.93 -3.85 5.89
C LEU A 263 -19.27 -3.13 6.16
N THR A 264 -20.26 -3.84 6.68
CA THR A 264 -21.51 -3.24 7.12
C THR A 264 -21.26 -2.57 8.46
N LEU A 265 -21.08 -1.25 8.45
CA LEU A 265 -21.30 -0.42 9.64
C LEU A 265 -22.79 -0.53 9.97
N SER A 266 -23.15 -1.30 11.00
CA SER A 266 -24.55 -1.44 11.43
C SER A 266 -25.06 -0.12 12.00
N GLU A 267 -25.88 0.59 11.24
CA GLU A 267 -26.78 1.62 11.75
C GLU A 267 -28.18 1.01 11.92
N GLU A 268 -28.51 0.56 13.14
CA GLU A 268 -29.88 0.26 13.54
C GLU A 268 -30.60 1.56 13.93
N GLY A 269 -31.29 2.18 12.96
CA GLY A 269 -32.17 3.32 13.20
C GLY A 269 -33.25 3.37 12.13
N ALA A 270 -34.52 3.25 12.54
CA ALA A 270 -35.71 3.16 11.68
C ALA A 270 -36.09 4.46 10.93
N GLY A 271 -35.13 5.32 10.58
CA GLY A 271 -35.32 6.49 9.74
C GLY A 271 -34.60 6.27 8.41
N GLY A 272 -35.30 6.42 7.28
CA GLY A 272 -34.83 6.09 5.93
C GLY A 272 -33.34 6.33 5.72
N SER A 273 -32.54 5.26 5.81
CA SER A 273 -31.10 5.36 5.70
C SER A 273 -30.77 5.71 4.25
N LYS A 274 -30.23 6.90 4.07
CA LYS A 274 -29.55 7.27 2.83
C LYS A 274 -28.46 6.23 2.64
N ARG A 275 -28.65 5.30 1.69
CA ARG A 275 -27.62 4.32 1.37
C ARG A 275 -26.41 5.11 0.89
N LEU A 276 -25.36 5.14 1.71
CA LEU A 276 -24.09 5.68 1.27
C LEU A 276 -23.59 4.82 0.09
N PRO A 277 -22.97 5.44 -0.92
CA PRO A 277 -22.39 4.70 -2.02
C PRO A 277 -21.37 3.68 -1.50
N PRO A 278 -21.17 2.56 -2.22
CA PRO A 278 -20.15 1.61 -1.85
C PRO A 278 -18.77 2.28 -1.84
N ILE A 279 -18.03 2.14 -0.74
CA ILE A 279 -16.66 2.67 -0.63
C ILE A 279 -15.76 1.84 -1.54
N VAL A 280 -15.21 2.46 -2.59
CA VAL A 280 -14.27 1.82 -3.50
C VAL A 280 -12.83 2.24 -3.21
N PRO A 281 -11.85 1.31 -3.20
CA PRO A 281 -10.45 1.67 -2.98
C PRO A 281 -9.91 2.62 -4.05
N LYS A 282 -9.37 3.77 -3.63
CA LYS A 282 -8.76 4.78 -4.52
C LYS A 282 -7.32 4.45 -4.91
N PHE A 283 -6.69 3.56 -4.14
CA PHE A 283 -5.37 3.00 -4.39
C PHE A 283 -5.41 1.50 -4.13
N PHE A 284 -5.07 0.71 -5.14
CA PHE A 284 -4.91 -0.72 -5.01
C PHE A 284 -3.74 -1.20 -5.87
N GLY A 285 -2.98 -2.15 -5.34
CA GLY A 285 -1.95 -2.85 -6.07
C GLY A 285 -1.68 -4.18 -5.38
N HIS A 286 -1.42 -5.22 -6.17
CA HIS A 286 -0.95 -6.48 -5.63
C HIS A 286 0.57 -6.36 -5.48
N TYR A 287 1.07 -6.36 -4.24
CA TYR A 287 2.49 -6.31 -3.95
C TYR A 287 2.94 -7.61 -3.29
N VAL A 288 4.14 -8.06 -3.62
CA VAL A 288 4.74 -9.29 -3.12
C VAL A 288 6.03 -8.98 -2.40
N LEU A 289 6.24 -9.66 -1.27
CA LEU A 289 7.44 -9.52 -0.47
C LEU A 289 8.67 -9.92 -1.29
N LEU A 290 9.71 -9.10 -1.24
CA LEU A 290 11.03 -9.41 -1.76
C LEU A 290 11.91 -9.89 -0.60
N GLU A 291 12.38 -11.12 -0.70
CA GLU A 291 13.31 -11.69 0.27
C GLU A 291 14.64 -10.94 0.17
N ARG A 292 15.23 -10.59 1.32
CA ARG A 292 16.53 -9.88 1.40
C ARG A 292 17.72 -10.74 0.96
N ASP A 293 17.50 -12.01 0.65
CA ASP A 293 18.53 -12.92 0.15
C ASP A 293 19.01 -12.42 -1.21
N TYR A 294 20.03 -11.56 -1.18
CA TYR A 294 20.71 -10.84 -2.24
C TYR A 294 20.93 -11.66 -3.53
N GLY A 295 19.88 -11.86 -4.32
CA GLY A 295 19.94 -12.47 -5.65
C GLY A 295 18.93 -13.58 -5.95
N ASN A 296 18.15 -14.08 -4.99
CA ASN A 296 17.16 -15.14 -5.25
C ASN A 296 15.77 -14.72 -4.81
N THR A 297 15.02 -14.07 -5.71
CA THR A 297 13.61 -13.73 -5.48
C THR A 297 12.74 -14.98 -5.62
N MET A 298 12.74 -15.85 -4.61
CA MET A 298 11.68 -16.85 -4.48
C MET A 298 10.49 -16.24 -3.75
N PHE A 299 9.30 -16.48 -4.29
CA PHE A 299 8.06 -16.26 -3.56
C PHE A 299 7.98 -17.26 -2.41
N ARG A 300 8.36 -16.84 -1.21
CA ARG A 300 7.99 -17.54 0.01
C ARG A 300 6.79 -16.85 0.61
N TYR A 301 5.63 -17.45 0.42
CA TYR A 301 4.56 -17.24 1.39
C TYR A 301 5.07 -17.86 2.70
N PRO A 302 4.87 -17.20 3.86
CA PRO A 302 5.00 -17.90 5.13
C PRO A 302 4.00 -19.04 5.07
N LEU A 303 4.48 -20.23 4.68
CA LEU A 303 3.72 -21.45 4.81
C LEU A 303 3.40 -21.50 6.28
N CYS A 304 2.12 -21.38 6.62
CA CYS A 304 1.66 -21.68 7.96
C CYS A 304 2.33 -22.98 8.31
N ALA A 305 3.25 -22.95 9.28
CA ALA A 305 4.01 -24.11 9.67
C ALA A 305 2.95 -25.17 9.89
N ALA A 306 2.84 -26.12 8.96
CA ALA A 306 1.82 -27.15 9.04
C ALA A 306 2.10 -27.76 10.40
N GLU A 307 1.18 -27.58 11.35
CA GLU A 307 1.39 -27.97 12.74
C GLU A 307 2.02 -29.34 12.69
N THR A 308 3.31 -29.42 12.98
CA THR A 308 4.03 -30.68 12.92
C THR A 308 3.22 -31.56 13.85
N PRO A 309 2.58 -32.65 13.38
CA PRO A 309 1.59 -33.36 14.17
C PRO A 309 2.25 -33.70 15.49
N HIS A 310 1.89 -32.96 16.54
CA HIS A 310 2.50 -33.13 17.83
C HIS A 310 2.21 -34.58 18.21
N ALA A 311 3.27 -35.37 18.36
CA ALA A 311 3.16 -36.72 18.89
C ALA A 311 2.24 -36.65 20.12
N PRO A 312 1.25 -37.55 20.27
CA PRO A 312 0.23 -37.44 21.29
C PRO A 312 0.88 -37.41 22.67
N LEU A 313 1.03 -36.21 23.23
CA LEU A 313 1.39 -36.03 24.62
C LEU A 313 0.13 -36.31 25.43
N ASN A 314 0.04 -37.54 25.92
CA ASN A 314 -0.95 -38.00 26.91
C ASN A 314 -0.76 -37.23 28.23
N GLY A 315 -1.18 -35.98 28.27
CA GLY A 315 -1.24 -35.16 29.48
C GLY A 315 -2.60 -34.47 29.58
N PRO A 316 -3.14 -34.30 30.80
CA PRO A 316 -4.41 -33.61 31.00
C PRO A 316 -4.30 -32.17 30.48
N ARG A 317 -5.19 -31.82 29.54
CA ARG A 317 -5.28 -30.46 28.99
C ARG A 317 -5.69 -29.50 30.12
N PRO A 318 -4.97 -28.40 30.37
CA PRO A 318 -5.49 -27.34 31.21
C PRO A 318 -6.69 -26.72 30.49
N SER A 319 -7.81 -26.63 31.21
CA SER A 319 -8.99 -25.89 30.80
C SER A 319 -8.67 -24.39 30.75
N CYS A 320 -8.72 -23.82 29.55
CA CYS A 320 -8.88 -22.38 29.34
C CYS A 320 -10.36 -21.99 29.50
#